data_AF-A0A3C0CVW6-F1
#
_entry.id   AF-A0A3C0CVW6-F1
#
_cell.length_a   1.000
_cell.length_b   1.000
_cell.length_c   1.000
_cell.angle_alpha   90.00
_cell.angle_beta   90.00
_cell.angle_gamma   90.00
#
_symmetry.space_group_name_H-M   'P 1'
#
loop_
_entity.id
_entity.type
_entity.pdbx_description
1 polymer ?
#
loop_
_entity_poly.entity_id
_entity_poly.type
_entity_poly.pdbx_seq_one_letter_code
_entity_poly.pdbx_strand_id
1 'polypeptide(L)'
;ESVIDSPASNALKQLDVSVLHSIILEKLLGIGAQEMSAQSNLSYTRNPEEAMRMVDDGSCQMLFLVNSTRVDEVDAVAAAGDKMPQKSTFFYPKLITGLLMRVMEF
;
A
#
# COMPACT_ATOMS: atom_id res chain seq x y z
N GLU A 1 14.12 -16.01 1.08
CA GLU A 1 12.97 -16.77 1.59
C GLU A 1 11.80 -15.83 1.82
N SER A 2 10.58 -16.26 1.51
CA SER A 2 9.39 -15.43 1.65
C SER A 2 8.90 -15.44 3.10
N VAL A 3 8.85 -14.27 3.75
CA VAL A 3 8.47 -14.11 5.17
C VAL A 3 6.94 -14.18 5.37
N ILE A 4 6.17 -14.05 4.28
CA ILE A 4 4.71 -14.09 4.29
C ILE A 4 4.24 -15.50 3.90
N ASP A 5 3.57 -16.17 4.84
CA ASP A 5 2.98 -17.50 4.64
C ASP A 5 1.53 -17.35 4.13
N SER A 6 1.40 -17.12 2.83
CA SER A 6 0.11 -16.97 2.14
C SER A 6 0.17 -17.63 0.75
N PRO A 7 -0.96 -17.95 0.10
CA PRO A 7 -0.95 -18.52 -1.26
C PRO A 7 -0.56 -17.50 -2.35
N ALA A 8 -0.27 -16.24 -1.98
CA ALA A 8 0.07 -15.19 -2.93
C ALA A 8 1.40 -15.43 -3.68
N SER A 9 1.57 -14.75 -4.81
CA SER A 9 2.80 -14.78 -5.59
C SER A 9 4.00 -14.22 -4.81
N ASN A 10 5.21 -14.64 -5.21
CA ASN A 10 6.43 -14.05 -4.68
C ASN A 10 6.53 -12.54 -4.97
N ALA A 11 5.96 -12.07 -6.09
CA ALA A 11 5.93 -10.65 -6.42
C ALA A 11 5.18 -9.86 -5.33
N LEU A 12 3.99 -10.34 -4.91
CA LEU A 12 3.23 -9.69 -3.86
C LEU A 12 3.95 -9.73 -2.51
N LYS A 13 4.58 -10.88 -2.19
CA LYS A 13 5.20 -11.12 -0.89
C LYS A 13 6.50 -10.35 -0.65
N GLN A 14 7.16 -9.90 -1.71
CA GLN A 14 8.39 -9.12 -1.62
C GLN A 14 8.14 -7.61 -1.49
N LEU A 15 6.91 -7.13 -1.72
CA LEU A 15 6.58 -5.73 -1.56
C LEU A 15 6.76 -5.30 -0.10
N ASP A 16 7.45 -4.18 0.11
CA ASP A 16 7.66 -3.60 1.46
C ASP A 16 6.32 -3.33 2.18
N VAL A 17 5.30 -2.89 1.45
CA VAL A 17 3.95 -2.68 2.01
C VAL A 17 3.28 -3.99 2.44
N SER A 18 3.49 -5.09 1.70
CA SER A 18 2.96 -6.40 2.10
C SER A 18 3.64 -6.89 3.37
N VAL A 19 4.95 -6.69 3.49
CA VAL A 19 5.72 -7.02 4.70
C VAL A 19 5.22 -6.21 5.89
N LEU A 20 5.03 -4.88 5.73
CA LEU A 20 4.47 -4.02 6.76
C LEU A 20 3.09 -4.51 7.21
N HIS A 21 2.18 -4.78 6.28
CA HIS A 21 0.82 -5.20 6.61
C HIS A 21 0.77 -6.57 7.28
N SER A 22 1.39 -7.60 6.70
CA SER A 22 1.23 -8.98 7.16
C SER A 22 2.09 -9.31 8.39
N ILE A 23 3.26 -8.70 8.54
CA ILE A 23 4.18 -9.05 9.65
C ILE A 23 4.05 -8.04 10.77
N ILE A 24 4.17 -6.75 10.47
CA ILE A 24 4.21 -5.73 11.51
C ILE A 24 2.80 -5.42 12.01
N LEU A 25 1.88 -5.05 11.13
CA LEU A 25 0.53 -4.64 11.54
C LEU A 25 -0.29 -5.85 12.04
N GLU A 26 -0.37 -6.91 11.25
CA GLU A 26 -1.21 -8.07 11.58
C GLU A 26 -0.58 -8.97 12.65
N LYS A 27 0.61 -9.53 12.40
CA LYS A 27 1.22 -10.52 13.31
C LYS A 27 1.76 -9.92 14.61
N LEU A 28 2.42 -8.76 14.56
CA LEU A 28 3.06 -8.16 15.74
C LEU A 28 2.13 -7.23 16.52
N LEU A 29 1.31 -6.42 15.83
CA LEU A 29 0.44 -5.42 16.46
C LEU A 29 -1.02 -5.87 16.59
N GLY A 30 -1.41 -6.99 15.96
CA GLY A 30 -2.79 -7.48 16.01
C GLY A 30 -3.79 -6.63 15.24
N ILE A 31 -3.33 -5.74 14.36
CA ILE A 31 -4.18 -4.87 13.53
C ILE A 31 -4.49 -5.64 12.25
N GLY A 32 -5.65 -6.29 12.21
CA GLY A 32 -6.09 -7.11 11.09
C GLY A 32 -6.66 -6.32 9.91
N ALA A 33 -7.04 -7.04 8.85
CA ALA A 33 -7.58 -6.44 7.63
C ALA A 33 -8.86 -5.62 7.87
N GLN A 34 -9.67 -5.97 8.87
CA GLN A 34 -10.92 -5.29 9.18
C GLN A 34 -10.67 -3.92 9.83
N GLU A 35 -9.76 -3.86 10.80
CA GLU A 35 -9.31 -2.67 11.52
C GLU A 35 -8.56 -1.72 10.57
N MET A 36 -7.72 -2.29 9.71
CA MET A 36 -7.06 -1.57 8.61
C MET A 36 -8.07 -0.91 7.67
N SER A 37 -9.15 -1.63 7.32
CA SER A 37 -10.21 -1.12 6.42
C SER A 37 -11.08 -0.06 7.09
N ALA A 38 -11.32 -0.21 8.40
CA ALA A 38 -12.09 0.74 9.22
C ALA A 38 -11.28 2.00 9.58
N GLN A 39 -9.96 2.00 9.36
CA GLN A 39 -9.04 3.08 9.74
C GLN A 39 -9.13 3.44 11.23
N SER A 40 -9.50 2.48 12.09
CA SER A 40 -9.67 2.70 13.53
C SER A 40 -8.35 2.91 14.26
N ASN A 41 -7.27 2.31 13.74
CA ASN A 41 -5.95 2.30 14.37
C ASN A 41 -4.84 2.86 13.47
N LEU A 42 -5.19 3.32 12.26
CA LEU A 42 -4.22 3.72 11.22
C LEU A 42 -4.63 5.03 10.57
N SER A 43 -3.73 6.02 10.65
CA SER A 43 -3.81 7.25 9.86
C SER A 43 -2.83 7.18 8.69
N TYR A 44 -3.21 7.74 7.55
CA TYR A 44 -2.39 7.75 6.34
C TYR A 44 -2.22 9.19 5.86
N THR A 45 -0.98 9.67 5.81
CA THR A 45 -0.63 10.95 5.18
C THR A 45 0.40 10.74 4.07
N ARG A 46 0.40 11.65 3.10
CA ARG A 46 1.43 11.72 2.05
C ARG A 46 2.57 12.67 2.43
N ASN A 47 2.42 13.41 3.52
CA ASN A 47 3.41 14.37 3.97
C ASN A 47 4.20 13.77 5.16
N PRO A 48 5.49 13.43 4.97
CA PRO A 48 6.31 12.90 6.05
C PRO A 48 6.44 13.87 7.23
N GLU A 49 6.46 15.18 6.99
CA GLU A 49 6.56 16.18 8.06
C GLU A 49 5.31 16.20 8.94
N GLU A 50 4.14 16.02 8.34
CA GLU A 50 2.88 15.88 9.08
C GLU A 50 2.90 14.61 9.93
N ALA A 51 3.35 13.48 9.35
CA ALA A 51 3.46 12.22 10.07
C ALA A 51 4.40 12.32 11.29
N MET A 52 5.54 12.99 11.13
CA MET A 52 6.48 13.21 12.24
C MET A 52 5.86 14.05 13.35
N ARG A 53 5.17 15.15 13.00
CA ARG A 53 4.49 15.99 13.99
C ARG A 53 3.44 15.23 14.77
N MET A 54 2.65 14.37 14.11
CA MET A 54 1.64 13.54 14.77
C MET A 54 2.24 12.56 15.79
N VAL A 55 3.51 12.14 15.62
CA VAL A 55 4.20 11.33 16.62
C VAL A 55 4.74 12.22 17.74
N ASP A 56 5.35 13.35 17.39
CA ASP A 56 5.94 14.29 18.35
C ASP A 56 4.88 14.89 19.31
N ASP A 57 3.67 15.14 18.81
CA ASP A 57 2.54 15.68 19.59
C ASP A 57 1.72 14.62 20.33
N GLY A 58 2.02 13.34 20.13
CA GLY A 58 1.36 12.21 20.78
C GLY A 58 0.03 11.79 20.15
N SER A 59 -0.39 12.37 19.02
CA SER A 59 -1.58 11.94 18.28
C SER A 59 -1.44 10.53 17.70
N CYS A 60 -0.21 10.08 17.45
CA CYS A 60 0.15 8.74 16.99
C CYS A 60 1.30 8.18 17.82
N GLN A 61 1.30 6.87 18.03
CA GLN A 61 2.34 6.19 18.82
C GLN A 61 3.59 5.86 17.98
N MET A 62 3.43 5.72 16.67
CA MET A 62 4.49 5.32 15.74
C MET A 62 4.14 5.79 14.33
N LEU A 63 5.17 6.04 13.51
CA LEU A 63 5.03 6.24 12.08
C LEU A 63 5.81 5.16 11.32
N PHE A 64 5.31 4.82 10.14
CA PHE A 64 6.00 3.94 9.19
C PHE A 64 6.24 4.69 7.88
N LEU A 65 7.50 4.75 7.45
CA LEU A 65 7.86 5.16 6.10
C LEU A 65 8.24 3.91 5.31
N VAL A 66 7.70 3.81 4.11
CA VAL A 66 7.86 2.64 3.24
C VAL A 66 8.39 3.12 1.90
N ASN A 67 9.24 2.31 1.25
CA ASN A 67 9.69 2.64 -0.10
C ASN A 67 8.48 2.68 -1.04
N SER A 68 8.55 3.56 -2.04
CA SER A 68 7.53 3.61 -3.07
C SER A 68 7.59 2.33 -3.91
N THR A 69 6.43 1.69 -4.08
CA THR A 69 6.31 0.55 -5.00
C THR A 69 6.67 1.00 -6.41
N ARG A 70 7.60 0.27 -7.04
CA ARG A 70 8.05 0.56 -8.40
C ARG A 70 7.05 0.03 -9.42
N VAL A 71 7.08 0.62 -10.62
CA VAL A 71 6.13 0.26 -11.70
C VAL A 71 6.28 -1.19 -12.14
N ASP A 72 7.50 -1.70 -12.21
CA ASP A 72 7.80 -3.10 -12.54
C ASP A 72 7.26 -4.09 -11.50
N GLU A 73 7.25 -3.71 -10.23
CA GLU A 73 6.64 -4.52 -9.17
C GLU A 73 5.11 -4.54 -9.27
N VAL A 74 4.49 -3.41 -9.62
CA VAL A 74 3.04 -3.34 -9.87
C VAL A 74 2.66 -4.25 -11.04
N ASP A 75 3.42 -4.20 -12.13
CA ASP A 75 3.18 -5.04 -13.31
C ASP A 75 3.34 -6.53 -12.98
N ALA A 76 4.40 -6.90 -12.25
CA ALA A 76 4.64 -8.28 -11.84
C ALA A 76 3.50 -8.83 -10.96
N VAL A 77 2.96 -8.03 -10.03
CA VAL A 77 1.83 -8.43 -9.19
C VAL A 77 0.55 -8.57 -10.02
N ALA A 78 0.29 -7.65 -10.94
CA ALA A 78 -0.87 -7.70 -11.82
C ALA A 78 -0.81 -8.91 -12.77
N ALA A 79 0.36 -9.20 -13.35
CA ALA A 79 0.59 -10.36 -14.22
C ALA A 79 0.40 -11.69 -13.48
N ALA A 80 0.68 -11.72 -12.17
CA ALA A 80 0.42 -12.87 -11.31
C ALA A 80 -1.07 -13.03 -10.90
N GLY A 81 -1.93 -12.07 -11.25
CA GLY A 81 -3.35 -12.08 -10.88
C GLY A 81 -3.63 -11.72 -9.42
N ASP A 82 -2.62 -11.22 -8.69
CA ASP A 82 -2.75 -10.87 -7.29
C ASP A 82 -3.30 -9.45 -7.10
N LYS A 83 -3.89 -9.21 -5.93
CA LYS A 83 -4.36 -7.90 -5.51
C LYS A 83 -3.39 -7.30 -4.49
N MET A 84 -2.88 -6.10 -4.79
CA MET A 84 -2.05 -5.34 -3.86
C MET A 84 -2.81 -4.94 -2.58
N PRO A 85 -2.11 -4.81 -1.43
CA PRO A 85 -2.70 -4.26 -0.20
C PRO A 85 -3.27 -2.85 -0.40
N GLN A 86 -4.13 -2.41 0.51
CA GLN A 86 -4.68 -1.06 0.44
C GLN A 86 -3.58 0.01 0.57
N LYS A 87 -3.76 1.14 -0.14
CA LYS A 87 -2.84 2.30 -0.09
C LYS A 87 -1.39 1.97 -0.48
N SER A 88 -1.15 0.89 -1.23
CA SER A 88 0.18 0.44 -1.68
C SER A 88 0.83 1.30 -2.77
N THR A 89 0.04 2.09 -3.50
CA THR A 89 0.52 2.91 -4.61
C THR A 89 -0.17 4.27 -4.63
N PHE A 90 0.57 5.29 -5.06
CA PHE A 90 0.04 6.62 -5.32
C PHE A 90 0.49 7.11 -6.69
N PHE A 91 -0.38 6.97 -7.70
CA PHE A 91 -0.14 7.48 -9.05
C PHE A 91 -0.42 8.98 -9.11
N TYR A 92 0.55 9.74 -9.59
CA TYR A 92 0.42 11.18 -9.83
C TYR A 92 0.91 11.58 -11.24
N PRO A 93 0.10 12.31 -12.03
CA PRO A 93 -1.31 12.61 -11.77
C PRO A 93 -2.13 11.31 -11.71
N LYS A 94 -3.26 11.33 -11.00
CA LYS A 94 -4.18 10.19 -11.04
C LYS A 94 -4.53 9.91 -12.51
N LEU A 95 -4.57 8.63 -12.88
CA LEU A 95 -5.01 8.22 -14.21
C LEU A 95 -6.31 8.95 -14.53
N ILE A 96 -6.33 9.64 -15.67
CA ILE A 96 -7.52 10.34 -16.15
C ILE A 96 -8.51 9.27 -16.61
N THR A 97 -9.25 8.70 -15.65
CA THR A 97 -10.35 7.78 -15.93
C THR A 97 -11.51 8.60 -16.50
N GLY A 98 -12.00 8.25 -17.69
CA GLY A 98 -13.12 8.94 -18.35
C GLY A 98 -12.77 9.71 -19.63
N LEU A 99 -11.51 9.71 -20.07
CA LEU A 99 -11.17 10.20 -21.41
C LEU A 99 -11.56 9.16 -22.47
N LEU A 100 -12.71 9.36 -23.12
CA LEU A 100 -13.12 8.55 -24.28
C LEU A 100 -12.32 9.03 -25.51
N MET A 101 -11.30 8.28 -25.93
CA MET A 101 -10.67 8.51 -27.23
C MET A 101 -11.57 7.92 -28.32
N ARG A 102 -12.36 8.75 -28.99
CA ARG A 102 -13.04 8.37 -30.24
C ARG A 102 -12.01 8.43 -31.36
N VAL A 103 -11.75 7.29 -32.01
CA VAL A 103 -10.95 7.25 -33.24
C VAL A 103 -11.70 8.05 -34.30
N MET A 104 -11.05 9.05 -34.89
CA MET A 104 -11.59 9.76 -36.05
C MET A 104 -11.38 8.86 -37.27
N GLU A 105 -12.48 8.36 -37.84
CA GLU A 105 -12.46 7.75 -39.18
C GLU A 105 -12.38 8.88 -40.21
N PHE A 106 -11.40 8.79 -41.12
CA PHE A 106 -11.26 9.67 -42.29
C PHE A 106 -11.90 9.02 -43.51
#